data_AF-A0A8J4DSI4-F1
#
_entry.id   AF-A0A8J4DSI4-F1
#
_cell.length_a   1.000
_cell.length_b   1.000
_cell.length_c   1.000
_cell.angle_alpha   90.00
_cell.angle_beta   90.00
_cell.angle_gamma   90.00
#
_symmetry.space_group_name_H-M   'P 1'
#
loop_
_entity.id
_entity.type
_entity.pdbx_description
1 polymer ?
#
loop_
_entity_poly.entity_id
_entity_poly.type
_entity_poly.pdbx_seq_one_letter_code
_entity_poly.pdbx_strand_id
1 'polypeptide(L)'
;MAGGGAATATFAAALTSGASERFRPGRGKPEVVERLERAMSSGDADKVAACFAVDFTVVTPLHPSRGFTGNAQVRKNWAGIFALVPDHKGRLLRWSRGADGSIWTEWSMTGTTVAGAPYRAGGPAILTVEHGVIAAARFYLDQVGE
;
A
#
# COMPACT_ATOMS: atom_id res chain seq x y z
N MET A 1 13.51 -8.52 50.19
CA MET A 1 14.64 -8.96 49.35
C MET A 1 14.03 -9.48 48.06
N ALA A 2 13.66 -8.57 47.15
CA ALA A 2 14.39 -8.20 45.92
C ALA A 2 14.19 -9.28 44.83
N GLY A 3 13.70 -9.02 43.62
CA GLY A 3 13.49 -7.79 42.87
C GLY A 3 13.90 -8.03 41.40
N GLY A 4 13.24 -7.35 40.46
CA GLY A 4 13.67 -7.22 39.05
C GLY A 4 12.71 -7.86 38.04
N GLY A 5 12.13 -7.16 37.08
CA GLY A 5 12.25 -5.74 36.70
C GLY A 5 11.48 -5.57 35.40
N ALA A 6 10.40 -4.78 35.43
CA ALA A 6 9.66 -4.39 34.24
C ALA A 6 10.46 -3.30 33.51
N ALA A 7 10.85 -3.56 32.26
CA ALA A 7 11.53 -2.57 31.44
C ALA A 7 10.50 -1.65 30.77
N THR A 8 10.16 -0.57 31.46
CA THR A 8 9.65 0.68 30.86
C THR A 8 10.71 1.24 29.92
N ALA A 9 10.39 1.35 28.62
CA ALA A 9 11.18 2.10 27.67
C ALA A 9 10.57 3.50 27.47
N THR A 10 11.11 4.47 28.20
CA THR A 10 10.92 5.90 27.97
C THR A 10 11.62 6.28 26.66
N PHE A 11 10.87 6.78 25.67
CA PHE A 11 11.45 7.50 24.54
C PHE A 11 11.27 9.01 24.77
N ALA A 12 12.36 9.68 25.16
CA ALA A 12 12.50 11.12 25.04
C ALA A 12 13.38 11.40 23.82
N ALA A 13 12.84 12.12 22.83
CA ALA A 13 13.63 12.77 21.79
C ALA A 13 12.95 14.09 21.41
N ALA A 14 13.72 15.17 21.56
CA ALA A 14 13.33 16.54 21.29
C ALA A 14 12.93 16.75 19.82
N LEU A 15 11.77 17.37 19.58
CA LEU A 15 11.42 17.92 18.28
C LEU A 15 11.96 19.35 18.19
N THR A 16 13.23 19.48 17.79
CA THR A 16 13.72 20.76 17.27
C THR A 16 13.07 21.02 15.92
N SER A 17 12.31 22.10 15.84
CA SER A 17 11.71 22.65 14.62
C SER A 17 12.78 22.95 13.58
N GLY A 18 12.98 22.03 12.63
CA GLY A 18 13.57 22.31 11.34
C GLY A 18 12.45 22.67 10.38
N ALA A 19 12.50 23.87 9.80
CA ALA A 19 11.54 24.32 8.78
C ALA A 19 11.37 23.23 7.71
N SER A 20 10.15 22.76 7.56
CA SER A 20 9.81 21.70 6.60
C SER A 20 10.06 22.22 5.19
N GLU A 21 11.10 21.71 4.53
CA GLU A 21 11.12 21.67 3.08
C GLU A 21 9.88 20.90 2.65
N ARG A 22 8.87 21.63 2.16
CA ARG A 22 7.66 21.03 1.60
C ARG A 22 8.10 20.06 0.51
N PHE A 23 7.82 18.77 0.72
CA PHE A 23 7.99 17.75 -0.29
C PHE A 23 7.40 18.24 -1.62
N ARG A 24 8.25 18.40 -2.64
CA ARG A 24 7.85 18.78 -4.00
C ARG A 24 7.78 17.49 -4.82
N PRO A 25 6.60 16.89 -5.02
CA PRO A 25 6.50 15.71 -5.88
C PRO A 25 7.02 16.03 -7.28
N GLY A 26 7.55 15.01 -7.97
CA GLY A 26 7.77 15.08 -9.41
C GLY A 26 6.48 15.50 -10.11
N ARG A 27 6.59 16.24 -11.23
CA ARG A 27 5.39 16.71 -11.95
C ARG A 27 4.60 15.49 -12.49
N GLY A 28 3.34 15.34 -12.06
CA GLY A 28 2.41 14.27 -12.47
C GLY A 28 2.60 12.95 -11.72
N LYS A 29 1.51 12.19 -11.46
CA LYS A 29 1.64 10.86 -10.83
C LYS A 29 2.25 9.87 -11.84
N PRO A 30 3.04 8.87 -11.42
CA PRO A 30 3.56 7.86 -12.36
C PRO A 30 2.41 7.10 -13.03
N GLU A 31 2.47 6.93 -14.35
CA GLU A 31 1.37 6.34 -15.14
C GLU A 31 0.90 4.98 -14.59
N VAL A 32 1.83 4.10 -14.22
CA VAL A 32 1.53 2.79 -13.63
C VAL A 32 0.77 2.90 -12.31
N VAL A 33 1.07 3.92 -11.50
CA VAL A 33 0.40 4.20 -10.22
C VAL A 33 -0.98 4.78 -10.46
N GLU A 34 -1.13 5.69 -11.43
CA GLU A 34 -2.45 6.21 -11.83
C GLU A 34 -3.36 5.10 -12.37
N ARG A 35 -2.80 4.19 -13.17
CA ARG A 35 -3.53 3.03 -13.69
C ARG A 35 -4.00 2.13 -12.55
N LEU A 36 -3.14 1.84 -11.58
CA LEU A 36 -3.50 1.07 -10.39
C LEU A 36 -4.60 1.78 -9.57
N GLU A 37 -4.47 3.08 -9.30
CA GLU A 37 -5.47 3.86 -8.56
C GLU A 37 -6.87 3.79 -9.21
N ARG A 38 -6.93 3.92 -10.55
CA ARG A 38 -8.17 3.77 -11.31
C ARG A 38 -8.70 2.34 -11.24
N ALA A 39 -7.84 1.34 -11.42
CA ALA A 39 -8.23 -0.07 -11.39
C ALA A 39 -8.82 -0.48 -10.04
N MET A 40 -8.18 -0.08 -8.93
CA MET A 40 -8.67 -0.34 -7.57
C MET A 40 -10.05 0.30 -7.28
N SER A 41 -10.45 1.28 -8.07
CA SER A 41 -11.74 1.99 -7.92
C SER A 41 -12.80 1.54 -8.93
N SER A 42 -12.52 0.51 -9.74
CA SER A 42 -13.34 0.10 -10.89
C SER A 42 -14.27 -1.09 -10.66
N GLY A 43 -14.08 -1.84 -9.56
CA GLY A 43 -14.80 -3.10 -9.32
C GLY A 43 -14.36 -4.26 -10.22
N ASP A 44 -13.29 -4.09 -11.00
CA ASP A 44 -12.81 -5.06 -11.99
C ASP A 44 -11.43 -5.62 -11.58
N ALA A 45 -11.43 -6.87 -11.10
CA ALA A 45 -10.23 -7.54 -10.62
C ALA A 45 -9.20 -7.81 -11.74
N ASP A 46 -9.67 -7.97 -12.98
CA ASP A 46 -8.79 -8.17 -14.15
C ASP A 46 -8.05 -6.89 -14.49
N LYS A 47 -8.70 -5.72 -14.40
CA LYS A 47 -8.01 -4.42 -14.52
C LYS A 47 -6.94 -4.21 -13.46
N VAL A 48 -7.15 -4.70 -12.24
CA VAL A 48 -6.13 -4.59 -11.19
C VAL A 48 -4.97 -5.54 -11.49
N ALA A 49 -5.25 -6.80 -11.81
CA ALA A 49 -4.21 -7.79 -12.13
C ALA A 49 -3.35 -7.36 -13.33
N ALA A 50 -3.94 -6.72 -14.34
CA ALA A 50 -3.22 -6.17 -15.50
C ALA A 50 -2.20 -5.06 -15.14
N CYS A 51 -2.24 -4.51 -13.94
CA CYS A 51 -1.22 -3.57 -13.45
C CYS A 51 0.07 -4.27 -13.00
N PHE A 52 0.05 -5.59 -12.81
CA PHE A 52 1.13 -6.39 -12.26
C PHE A 52 1.66 -7.41 -13.28
N ALA A 53 2.98 -7.63 -13.27
CA ALA A 53 3.62 -8.63 -14.10
C ALA A 53 3.08 -10.05 -13.81
N VAL A 54 3.12 -10.94 -14.80
CA VAL A 54 2.64 -12.32 -14.66
C VAL A 54 3.34 -13.05 -13.51
N ASP A 55 4.62 -12.77 -13.33
CA ASP A 55 5.52 -13.29 -12.29
C ASP A 55 5.72 -12.32 -11.11
N PHE A 56 4.82 -11.34 -10.94
CA PHE A 56 4.89 -10.33 -9.88
C PHE A 56 5.21 -10.94 -8.51
N THR A 57 6.11 -10.33 -7.74
CA THR A 57 6.42 -10.78 -6.38
C THR A 57 6.09 -9.72 -5.34
N VAL A 58 5.55 -10.14 -4.19
CA VAL A 58 5.31 -9.22 -3.08
C VAL A 58 5.83 -9.77 -1.76
N VAL A 59 6.51 -8.89 -1.03
CA VAL A 59 6.84 -9.09 0.39
C VAL A 59 5.97 -8.16 1.21
N THR A 60 5.42 -8.67 2.30
CA THR A 60 4.61 -7.95 3.29
C THR A 60 5.36 -7.92 4.62
N PRO A 61 6.26 -6.94 4.87
CA PRO A 61 7.18 -7.01 6.00
C PRO A 61 6.50 -7.08 7.38
N LEU A 62 5.34 -6.44 7.52
CA LEU A 62 4.55 -6.49 8.76
C LEU A 62 3.79 -7.81 8.93
N HIS A 63 3.55 -8.54 7.84
CA HIS A 63 2.82 -9.81 7.82
C HIS A 63 3.47 -10.80 6.85
N PRO A 64 4.66 -11.35 7.14
CA PRO A 64 5.45 -12.10 6.15
C PRO A 64 4.71 -13.28 5.49
N SER A 65 3.76 -13.90 6.21
CA SER A 65 2.90 -14.98 5.68
C SER A 65 1.92 -14.55 4.59
N ARG A 66 1.71 -13.24 4.38
CA ARG A 66 0.86 -12.68 3.33
C ARG A 66 1.61 -12.41 2.02
N GLY A 67 2.92 -12.67 1.95
CA GLY A 67 3.70 -12.57 0.71
C GLY A 67 3.30 -13.63 -0.30
N PHE A 68 3.38 -13.32 -1.60
CA PHE A 68 3.02 -14.26 -2.67
C PHE A 68 3.66 -13.88 -4.02
N THR A 69 3.50 -14.76 -5.00
CA THR A 69 3.94 -14.56 -6.39
C THR A 69 2.77 -14.73 -7.37
N GLY A 70 2.77 -13.93 -8.44
CA GLY A 70 1.93 -14.02 -9.61
C GLY A 70 0.73 -13.07 -9.63
N ASN A 71 0.42 -12.48 -10.79
CA ASN A 71 -0.76 -11.61 -10.94
C ASN A 71 -2.10 -12.37 -10.89
N ALA A 72 -2.10 -13.69 -11.09
CA ALA A 72 -3.28 -14.53 -10.86
C ALA A 72 -3.73 -14.48 -9.39
N GLN A 73 -2.77 -14.44 -8.45
CA GLN A 73 -3.08 -14.28 -7.04
C GLN A 73 -3.52 -12.84 -6.72
N VAL A 74 -2.96 -11.83 -7.39
CA VAL A 74 -3.46 -10.44 -7.32
C VAL A 74 -4.94 -10.39 -7.70
N ARG A 75 -5.31 -10.96 -8.85
CA ARG A 75 -6.70 -11.05 -9.32
C ARG A 75 -7.61 -11.70 -8.27
N LYS A 76 -7.20 -12.85 -7.72
CA LYS A 76 -7.98 -13.56 -6.69
C LYS A 76 -8.20 -12.71 -5.44
N ASN A 77 -7.17 -12.02 -4.97
CA ASN A 77 -7.28 -11.12 -3.81
C ASN A 77 -8.25 -9.97 -4.07
N TRP A 78 -8.14 -9.33 -5.25
CA TRP A 78 -9.01 -8.21 -5.63
C TRP A 78 -10.45 -8.63 -5.88
N ALA A 79 -10.70 -9.81 -6.43
CA ALA A 79 -12.04 -10.36 -6.53
C ALA A 79 -12.69 -10.53 -5.14
N GLY A 80 -11.91 -11.00 -4.15
CA GLY A 80 -12.36 -11.08 -2.76
C GLY A 80 -12.65 -9.72 -2.14
N ILE A 81 -11.78 -8.72 -2.37
CA ILE A 81 -11.99 -7.35 -1.89
C ILE A 81 -13.26 -6.75 -2.49
N PHE A 82 -13.47 -6.86 -3.81
CA PHE A 82 -14.67 -6.30 -4.45
C PHE A 82 -15.96 -7.03 -4.07
N ALA A 83 -15.91 -8.34 -3.81
CA ALA A 83 -17.05 -9.06 -3.27
C ALA A 83 -17.42 -8.60 -1.85
N LEU A 84 -16.42 -8.24 -1.03
CA LEU A 84 -16.62 -7.76 0.33
C LEU A 84 -16.99 -6.27 0.38
N VAL A 85 -16.38 -5.44 -0.47
CA VAL A 85 -16.45 -3.97 -0.48
C VAL A 85 -16.74 -3.47 -1.91
N PRO A 86 -18.00 -3.52 -2.38
CA PRO A 86 -18.33 -3.23 -3.77
C PRO A 86 -18.09 -1.78 -4.21
N ASP A 87 -18.11 -0.84 -3.26
CA ASP A 87 -17.89 0.60 -3.49
C ASP A 87 -16.42 1.02 -3.27
N HIS A 88 -15.48 0.07 -3.21
CA HIS A 88 -14.06 0.30 -2.90
C HIS A 88 -13.46 1.46 -3.71
N LYS A 89 -12.74 2.35 -3.01
CA LYS A 89 -11.98 3.46 -3.59
C LYS A 89 -10.54 3.42 -3.10
N GLY A 90 -9.62 3.38 -4.05
CA GLY A 90 -8.19 3.62 -3.81
C GLY A 90 -7.83 5.08 -4.11
N ARG A 91 -6.93 5.65 -3.31
CA ARG A 91 -6.39 6.99 -3.49
C ARG A 91 -4.89 7.01 -3.21
N LEU A 92 -4.14 7.54 -4.15
CA LEU A 92 -2.72 7.85 -3.94
C LEU A 92 -2.61 9.20 -3.19
N LEU A 93 -2.02 9.18 -2.01
CA LEU A 93 -1.81 10.37 -1.18
C LEU A 93 -0.50 11.08 -1.53
N ARG A 94 0.60 10.32 -1.56
CA ARG A 94 1.94 10.82 -1.85
C ARG A 94 2.72 9.78 -2.63
N TRP A 95 3.72 10.23 -3.37
CA TRP A 95 4.66 9.33 -4.01
C TRP A 95 6.01 10.01 -4.21
N SER A 96 7.08 9.24 -4.33
CA SER A 96 8.41 9.71 -4.71
C SER A 96 9.13 8.63 -5.53
N ARG A 97 10.20 9.01 -6.24
CA ARG A 97 11.07 8.07 -6.96
C ARG A 97 12.37 7.87 -6.16
N GLY A 98 12.70 6.62 -5.86
CA GLY A 98 13.97 6.24 -5.27
C GLY A 98 15.12 6.36 -6.27
N ALA A 99 16.35 6.48 -5.75
CA ALA A 99 17.55 6.54 -6.58
C ALA A 99 17.79 5.24 -7.37
N ASP A 100 17.28 4.12 -6.86
CA ASP A 100 17.26 2.80 -7.50
C ASP A 100 16.14 2.65 -8.55
N GLY A 101 15.38 3.71 -8.82
CA GLY A 101 14.26 3.71 -9.74
C GLY A 101 12.94 3.19 -9.16
N SER A 102 12.93 2.73 -7.90
CA SER A 102 11.70 2.32 -7.20
C SER A 102 10.71 3.49 -7.07
N ILE A 103 9.42 3.16 -6.98
CA ILE A 103 8.37 4.14 -6.74
C ILE A 103 7.83 3.94 -5.33
N TRP A 104 8.06 4.92 -4.47
CA TRP A 104 7.48 4.97 -3.14
C TRP A 104 6.09 5.58 -3.24
N THR A 105 5.10 4.95 -2.64
CA THR A 105 3.70 5.37 -2.70
C THR A 105 3.06 5.29 -1.32
N GLU A 106 2.16 6.21 -1.02
CA GLU A 106 1.33 6.21 0.18
C GLU A 106 -0.13 6.13 -0.24
N TRP A 107 -0.87 5.16 0.29
CA TRP A 107 -2.24 4.85 -0.12
C TRP A 107 -3.25 5.05 0.99
N SER A 108 -4.45 5.50 0.59
CA SER A 108 -5.68 5.39 1.37
C SER A 108 -6.70 4.60 0.56
N MET A 109 -7.35 3.65 1.22
CA MET A 109 -8.39 2.81 0.64
C MET A 109 -9.61 2.83 1.56
N THR A 110 -10.78 3.07 0.97
CA THR A 110 -12.04 3.22 1.71
C THR A 110 -13.18 2.51 0.99
N GLY A 111 -14.21 2.15 1.74
CA GLY A 111 -15.48 1.70 1.21
C GLY A 111 -16.45 1.31 2.32
N THR A 112 -17.48 0.59 1.93
CA THR A 112 -18.52 0.02 2.78
C THR A 112 -18.61 -1.46 2.49
N THR A 113 -18.47 -2.28 3.53
CA THR A 113 -18.63 -3.73 3.39
C THR A 113 -20.07 -4.08 3.03
N VAL A 114 -20.30 -5.26 2.46
CA VAL A 114 -21.66 -5.79 2.21
C VAL A 114 -22.53 -5.91 3.46
N ALA A 115 -21.91 -5.91 4.66
CA ALA A 115 -22.60 -5.87 5.95
C ALA A 115 -22.91 -4.45 6.45
N GLY A 116 -22.59 -3.41 5.67
CA GLY A 116 -22.81 -2.00 6.02
C GLY A 116 -21.73 -1.38 6.91
N ALA A 117 -20.69 -2.13 7.31
CA ALA A 117 -19.60 -1.61 8.13
C ALA A 117 -18.56 -0.84 7.29
N PRO A 118 -17.93 0.23 7.82
CA PRO A 118 -16.89 0.96 7.10
C PRO A 118 -15.64 0.11 6.88
N TYR A 119 -15.11 0.13 5.66
CA TYR A 119 -13.82 -0.45 5.31
C TYR A 119 -12.76 0.65 5.23
N ARG A 120 -11.63 0.45 5.91
CA ARG A 120 -10.47 1.35 5.84
C ARG A 120 -9.17 0.56 5.80
N ALA A 121 -8.34 0.87 4.82
CA ALA A 121 -7.00 0.36 4.72
C ALA A 121 -6.06 1.44 4.19
N GLY A 122 -4.76 1.28 4.40
CA GLY A 122 -3.79 2.24 3.90
C GLY A 122 -2.38 1.89 4.28
N GLY A 123 -1.46 2.77 3.87
CA GLY A 123 -0.05 2.69 4.23
C GLY A 123 0.89 2.81 3.03
N PRO A 124 2.20 2.66 3.28
CA PRO A 124 3.20 2.72 2.22
C PRO A 124 3.26 1.44 1.37
N ALA A 125 3.54 1.63 0.08
CA ALA A 125 3.99 0.58 -0.82
C ALA A 125 5.20 1.06 -1.64
N ILE A 126 6.20 0.20 -1.76
CA ILE A 126 7.40 0.46 -2.58
C ILE A 126 7.32 -0.46 -3.78
N LEU A 127 7.28 0.10 -4.98
CA LEU A 127 7.01 -0.60 -6.22
C LEU A 127 8.26 -0.62 -7.10
N THR A 128 8.59 -1.80 -7.62
CA THR A 128 9.53 -1.97 -8.73
C THR A 128 8.70 -2.09 -10.01
N VAL A 129 9.05 -1.29 -11.02
CA VAL A 129 8.30 -1.20 -12.27
C VAL A 129 9.22 -1.57 -13.42
N GLU A 130 8.76 -2.53 -14.22
CA GLU A 130 9.48 -3.02 -15.40
C GLU A 130 8.48 -3.08 -16.57
N HIS A 131 8.91 -2.66 -17.75
CA HIS A 131 8.06 -2.67 -18.95
C HIS A 131 6.68 -2.02 -18.75
N GLY A 132 6.59 -1.01 -17.88
CA GLY A 132 5.35 -0.29 -17.57
C GLY A 132 4.37 -1.02 -16.66
N VAL A 133 4.73 -2.15 -16.05
CA VAL A 133 3.92 -2.90 -15.06
C VAL A 133 4.67 -3.07 -13.74
N ILE A 134 3.95 -3.35 -12.66
CA ILE A 134 4.55 -3.59 -11.34
C ILE A 134 5.11 -5.02 -11.31
N ALA A 135 6.43 -5.14 -11.27
CA ALA A 135 7.15 -6.42 -11.25
C ALA A 135 7.39 -6.93 -9.83
N ALA A 136 7.60 -6.03 -8.87
CA ALA A 136 7.71 -6.40 -7.47
C ALA A 136 7.16 -5.31 -6.56
N ALA A 137 6.80 -5.69 -5.33
CA ALA A 137 6.42 -4.73 -4.32
C ALA A 137 6.84 -5.13 -2.90
N ARG A 138 7.00 -4.10 -2.07
CA ARG A 138 7.01 -4.23 -0.61
C ARG A 138 5.78 -3.52 -0.07
N PHE A 139 4.86 -4.28 0.52
CA PHE A 139 3.61 -3.76 1.06
C PHE A 139 3.65 -3.62 2.57
N TYR A 140 3.49 -2.38 3.02
CA TYR A 140 3.22 -2.02 4.42
C TYR A 140 1.75 -1.58 4.57
N LEU A 141 0.89 -2.09 3.67
CA LEU A 141 -0.55 -1.84 3.66
C LEU A 141 -1.23 -2.75 4.66
N ASP A 142 -2.14 -2.20 5.46
CA ASP A 142 -2.98 -2.99 6.35
C ASP A 142 -4.36 -2.36 6.54
N GLN A 143 -5.26 -3.12 7.16
CA GLN A 143 -6.48 -2.54 7.72
C GLN A 143 -6.10 -1.51 8.78
N VAL A 144 -6.75 -0.35 8.74
CA VAL A 144 -6.60 0.66 9.79
C VAL A 144 -7.82 0.59 10.70
N GLY A 145 -7.58 0.46 12.00
CA GLY A 145 -8.63 0.52 13.01
C GLY A 145 -9.23 1.93 13.13
N GLU A 146 -10.23 2.06 14.00
CA GLU A 146 -10.66 3.36 14.52
C GLU A 146 -9.63 3.94 15.50
#